data_AF-A0A8S2Y0U3-F1
#
_entry.id   AF-A0A8S2Y0U3-F1
#
_cell.length_a   1.000
_cell.length_b   1.000
_cell.length_c   1.000
_cell.angle_alpha   90.00
_cell.angle_beta   90.00
_cell.angle_gamma   90.00
#
_symmetry.space_group_name_H-M   'P 1'
#
loop_
_entity.id
_entity.type
_entity.pdbx_description
1 polymer ?
#
loop_
_entity_poly.entity_id
_entity_poly.type
_entity_poly.pdbx_seq_one_letter_code
_entity_poly.pdbx_strand_id
1 'polypeptide(L)'
;WGLFCSHPADYTPVCTSKLATAAELIPEFEKRNVKVIDLSCDTVEEHHGWIKDVAAFSKIDISIPIIDDADRAIANRLGMIREHDDFDNRFHPRGLPMAARGVCSTNVQAR
;
A
#
# COMPACT_ATOMS: atom_id res chain seq x y z
N TRP A 1 -2.71 9.59 -15.42
CA TRP A 1 -3.19 9.76 -14.03
C TRP A 1 -2.45 8.78 -13.13
N GLY A 2 -2.35 9.06 -11.84
CA GLY A 2 -1.77 8.18 -10.83
C GLY A 2 -2.81 7.82 -9.78
N LEU A 3 -2.85 6.56 -9.37
CA LEU A 3 -3.56 6.09 -8.20
C LEU A 3 -2.51 5.74 -7.14
N PHE A 4 -2.53 6.47 -6.05
CA PHE A 4 -1.66 6.29 -4.90
C PHE A 4 -2.48 5.66 -3.78
N CYS A 5 -2.21 4.40 -3.49
CA CYS A 5 -2.83 3.66 -2.41
C CYS A 5 -1.90 3.65 -1.19
N SER A 6 -2.47 3.49 -0.01
CA SER A 6 -1.73 3.16 1.19
C SER A 6 -2.42 2.06 1.98
N HIS A 7 -1.63 1.22 2.63
CA HIS A 7 -2.14 0.18 3.52
C HIS A 7 -1.37 0.15 4.86
N PRO A 8 -2.01 -0.33 5.95
CA PRO A 8 -1.41 -0.22 7.28
C PRO A 8 -0.20 -1.12 7.50
N ALA A 9 -0.30 -2.38 7.11
CA ALA A 9 0.79 -3.33 7.26
C ALA A 9 0.71 -4.48 6.25
N ASP A 10 1.89 -4.93 5.83
CA ASP A 10 2.14 -6.19 5.16
C ASP A 10 1.66 -7.37 6.02
N TYR A 11 1.47 -8.54 5.41
CA TYR A 11 1.05 -9.78 6.09
C TYR A 11 -0.30 -9.72 6.83
N THR A 12 -1.16 -8.73 6.53
CA THR A 12 -2.51 -8.65 7.12
C THR A 12 -3.59 -9.11 6.12
N PRO A 13 -4.62 -9.86 6.58
CA PRO A 13 -5.55 -10.55 5.67
C PRO A 13 -6.34 -9.61 4.76
N VAL A 14 -6.72 -8.43 5.26
CA VAL A 14 -7.46 -7.43 4.49
C VAL A 14 -6.56 -6.69 3.49
N CYS A 15 -5.28 -6.47 3.82
CA CYS A 15 -4.34 -5.87 2.86
C CYS A 15 -4.04 -6.85 1.73
N THR A 16 -3.86 -8.14 2.05
CA THR A 16 -3.58 -9.19 1.06
C THR A 16 -4.69 -9.29 0.01
N SER A 17 -5.96 -9.33 0.45
CA SER A 17 -7.09 -9.39 -0.48
C SER A 17 -7.23 -8.13 -1.33
N LYS A 18 -6.97 -6.94 -0.75
CA LYS A 18 -7.02 -5.68 -1.48
C LYS A 18 -5.93 -5.54 -2.53
N LEU A 19 -4.69 -5.93 -2.21
CA LEU A 19 -3.58 -5.87 -3.16
C LEU A 19 -3.81 -6.85 -4.32
N ALA A 20 -4.34 -8.04 -4.03
CA ALA A 20 -4.74 -9.00 -5.05
C ALA A 20 -5.81 -8.42 -6.00
N THR A 21 -6.89 -7.84 -5.47
CA THR A 21 -7.93 -7.20 -6.29
C THR A 21 -7.38 -6.01 -7.08
N ALA A 22 -6.47 -5.21 -6.49
CA ALA A 22 -5.84 -4.12 -7.21
C ALA A 22 -5.02 -4.63 -8.40
N ALA A 23 -4.27 -5.73 -8.23
CA ALA A 23 -3.51 -6.37 -9.29
C ALA A 23 -4.38 -6.90 -10.43
N GLU A 24 -5.54 -7.51 -10.11
CA GLU A 24 -6.53 -7.94 -11.12
C GLU A 24 -7.04 -6.79 -11.99
N LEU A 25 -7.15 -5.59 -11.39
CA LEU A 25 -7.70 -4.40 -12.05
C LEU A 25 -6.64 -3.58 -12.80
N ILE A 26 -5.36 -3.95 -12.74
CA ILE A 26 -4.28 -3.23 -13.45
C ILE A 26 -4.57 -3.06 -14.95
N PRO A 27 -5.03 -4.08 -15.69
CA PRO A 27 -5.37 -3.91 -17.11
C PRO A 27 -6.46 -2.86 -17.35
N GLU A 28 -7.40 -2.68 -16.42
CA GLU A 28 -8.43 -1.65 -16.51
C GLU A 28 -7.89 -0.24 -16.23
N PHE A 29 -6.95 -0.11 -15.30
CA PHE A 29 -6.25 1.15 -15.04
C PHE A 29 -5.34 1.55 -16.21
N GLU A 30 -4.63 0.59 -16.79
CA GLU A 30 -3.77 0.80 -17.96
C GLU A 30 -4.55 1.28 -19.18
N LYS A 31 -5.72 0.70 -19.47
CA LYS A 31 -6.64 1.17 -20.53
C LYS A 31 -7.02 2.64 -20.38
N ARG A 32 -7.00 3.16 -19.15
CA ARG A 32 -7.34 4.55 -18.80
C ARG A 32 -6.11 5.45 -18.63
N ASN A 33 -4.92 4.94 -18.95
CA ASN A 33 -3.64 5.63 -18.74
C ASN A 33 -3.46 6.06 -17.26
N VAL A 34 -3.87 5.17 -16.35
CA VAL A 34 -3.69 5.30 -14.90
C VAL A 34 -2.59 4.35 -14.45
N LYS A 35 -1.59 4.88 -13.74
CA LYS A 35 -0.57 4.08 -13.06
C LYS A 35 -0.95 3.89 -11.59
N VAL A 36 -0.77 2.71 -11.04
CA VAL A 36 -1.07 2.41 -9.63
C VAL A 36 0.23 2.22 -8.87
N ILE A 37 0.31 2.78 -7.67
CA ILE A 37 1.40 2.60 -6.71
C ILE A 37 0.81 2.47 -5.31
N ASP A 38 1.41 1.64 -4.47
CA ASP A 38 1.00 1.44 -3.08
C ASP A 38 2.10 1.91 -2.12
N LEU A 39 1.75 2.08 -0.84
CA LEU A 39 2.67 2.52 0.22
C LEU A 39 2.30 1.86 1.55
N SER A 40 3.31 1.43 2.30
CA SER A 40 3.19 1.10 3.73
C SER A 40 4.45 1.51 4.49
N CYS A 41 4.40 1.40 5.82
CA CYS A 41 5.52 1.74 6.71
C CYS A 41 6.42 0.54 7.03
N ASP A 42 6.22 -0.57 6.32
CA ASP A 42 7.07 -1.75 6.33
C ASP A 42 8.27 -1.56 5.38
N THR A 43 9.25 -2.45 5.48
CA THR A 43 10.50 -2.37 4.70
C THR A 43 10.39 -3.00 3.32
N VAL A 44 11.27 -2.62 2.38
CA VAL A 44 11.37 -3.27 1.07
C VAL A 44 11.54 -4.78 1.17
N GLU A 45 12.30 -5.28 2.14
CA GLU A 45 12.47 -6.71 2.39
C GLU A 45 11.15 -7.41 2.75
N GLU A 46 10.34 -6.77 3.59
CA GLU A 46 9.01 -7.25 3.98
C GLU A 46 8.07 -7.27 2.77
N HIS A 47 8.06 -6.22 1.95
CA HIS A 47 7.23 -6.16 0.74
C HIS A 47 7.54 -7.31 -0.23
N HIS A 48 8.82 -7.58 -0.49
CA HIS A 48 9.22 -8.67 -1.38
C HIS A 48 8.82 -10.05 -0.85
N GLY A 49 8.83 -10.24 0.47
CA GLY A 49 8.33 -11.46 1.10
C GLY A 49 6.81 -11.56 0.96
N TRP A 50 6.11 -10.51 1.33
CA TRP A 50 4.65 -10.46 1.35
C TRP A 50 4.01 -10.58 -0.04
N ILE A 51 4.63 -9.99 -1.08
CA ILE A 51 4.17 -10.13 -2.47
C ILE A 51 4.09 -11.61 -2.88
N LYS A 52 5.01 -12.45 -2.41
CA LYS A 52 4.98 -13.90 -2.71
C LYS A 52 3.78 -14.57 -2.05
N ASP A 53 3.45 -14.18 -0.82
CA ASP A 53 2.28 -14.72 -0.11
C ASP A 53 0.98 -14.27 -0.78
N VAL A 54 0.92 -13.00 -1.22
CA VAL A 54 -0.23 -12.47 -1.97
C VAL A 54 -0.39 -13.23 -3.29
N ALA A 55 0.70 -13.43 -4.04
CA ALA A 55 0.68 -14.19 -5.29
C ALA A 55 0.31 -15.67 -5.08
N ALA A 56 0.78 -16.30 -4.01
CA ALA A 56 0.42 -17.66 -3.66
C ALA A 56 -1.07 -17.80 -3.30
N PHE A 57 -1.63 -16.80 -2.61
CA PHE A 57 -3.04 -16.74 -2.25
C PHE A 57 -3.95 -16.48 -3.45
N SER A 58 -3.64 -15.45 -4.24
CA SER A 58 -4.50 -14.97 -5.33
C SER A 58 -4.26 -15.69 -6.67
N LYS A 59 -3.11 -16.36 -6.82
CA LYS A 59 -2.61 -16.94 -8.08
C LYS A 59 -2.42 -15.91 -9.19
N ILE A 60 -2.20 -14.65 -8.80
CA ILE A 60 -2.01 -13.50 -9.70
C ILE A 60 -0.62 -12.94 -9.48
N ASP A 61 0.03 -12.55 -10.57
CA ASP A 61 1.30 -11.84 -10.52
C ASP A 61 1.09 -10.39 -10.08
N ILE A 62 1.80 -9.98 -9.03
CA ILE A 62 1.65 -8.64 -8.45
C ILE A 62 2.71 -7.73 -9.07
N SER A 63 2.29 -6.90 -10.03
CA SER A 63 3.14 -5.92 -10.72
C SER A 63 3.10 -4.51 -10.12
N ILE A 64 2.34 -4.32 -9.03
CA ILE A 64 2.17 -3.02 -8.38
C ILE A 64 3.41 -2.72 -7.53
N PRO A 65 4.12 -1.60 -7.76
CA PRO A 65 5.21 -1.17 -6.89
C PRO A 65 4.65 -0.71 -5.53
N ILE A 66 5.35 -1.10 -4.46
CA ILE A 66 5.06 -0.69 -3.08
C ILE A 66 6.21 0.18 -2.59
N ILE A 67 5.90 1.37 -2.09
CA ILE A 67 6.87 2.30 -1.51
C ILE A 67 7.11 1.91 -0.04
N ASP A 68 8.38 1.73 0.31
CA ASP A 68 8.86 1.67 1.70
C ASP A 68 8.87 3.09 2.28
N ASP A 69 8.02 3.30 3.28
CA ASP A 69 7.96 4.52 4.09
C ASP A 69 8.22 4.20 5.57
N ALA A 70 9.28 3.42 5.84
CA ALA A 70 9.64 2.98 7.19
C ALA A 70 9.99 4.14 8.14
N ASP A 71 10.32 5.33 7.64
CA ASP A 71 10.50 6.57 8.42
C ASP A 71 9.22 7.40 8.57
N ARG A 72 8.14 6.99 7.90
CA ARG A 72 6.82 7.67 7.82
C ARG A 72 6.88 9.08 7.23
N ALA A 73 7.93 9.43 6.48
CA ALA A 73 8.08 10.78 5.95
C ALA A 73 6.96 11.12 4.96
N ILE A 74 6.60 10.18 4.08
CA ILE A 74 5.56 10.37 3.06
C ILE A 74 4.19 10.32 3.72
N ALA A 75 3.92 9.31 4.55
CA ALA A 75 2.64 9.15 5.22
C ALA A 75 2.31 10.34 6.12
N ASN A 76 3.28 10.90 6.85
CA ASN A 76 3.07 12.12 7.63
C ASN A 76 2.78 13.34 6.74
N ARG A 77 3.55 13.52 5.66
CA ARG A 77 3.38 14.65 4.74
C ARG A 77 2.03 14.64 4.02
N LEU A 78 1.51 13.46 3.74
CA LEU A 78 0.20 13.27 3.12
C LEU A 78 -0.96 13.18 4.12
N GLY A 79 -0.69 13.32 5.43
CA GLY A 79 -1.71 13.21 6.48
C GLY A 79 -2.35 11.83 6.55
N MET A 80 -1.60 10.79 6.15
CA MET A 80 -2.05 9.40 6.12
C MET A 80 -1.78 8.67 7.43
N ILE A 81 -1.02 9.24 8.37
CA ILE A 81 -0.84 8.63 9.70
C ILE A 81 -2.04 8.94 10.60
N ARG A 82 -2.63 7.90 11.21
CA ARG A 82 -3.65 8.07 12.25
C ARG A 82 -3.00 7.97 13.63
N GLU A 83 -2.74 9.13 14.24
CA GLU A 83 -2.10 9.23 15.56
C GLU A 83 -2.92 8.62 16.71
N HIS A 84 -4.24 8.43 16.52
CA HIS A 84 -5.18 8.05 17.59
C HIS A 84 -5.97 6.76 17.33
N ASP A 85 -5.60 5.97 16.32
CA ASP A 85 -6.13 4.60 16.18
C ASP A 85 -5.22 3.62 16.92
N ASP A 86 -5.42 3.55 18.24
CA ASP A 86 -4.72 2.62 19.13
C ASP A 86 -4.89 1.15 18.72
N PHE A 87 -5.88 0.83 17.88
CA PHE A 87 -6.08 -0.53 17.39
C PHE A 87 -4.91 -0.96 16.51
N ASP A 88 -4.58 -0.20 15.48
CA ASP A 88 -3.54 -0.55 14.52
C ASP A 88 -2.13 -0.44 15.12
N ASN A 89 -1.87 0.58 15.94
CA ASN A 89 -0.55 0.82 16.54
C ASN A 89 -0.11 -0.31 17.51
N ARG A 90 -1.05 -1.07 18.07
CA ARG A 90 -0.76 -2.23 18.93
C ARG A 90 -0.31 -3.47 18.17
N PHE A 91 -0.59 -3.56 16.87
CA PHE A 91 -0.24 -4.71 16.05
C PHE A 91 1.07 -4.53 15.28
N HIS A 92 1.58 -3.31 15.17
CA HIS A 92 2.88 -3.08 14.57
C HIS A 92 4.00 -3.57 15.51
N PRO A 93 4.97 -4.40 15.05
CA PRO A 93 5.99 -5.01 15.91
C PRO A 93 6.81 -4.01 16.73
N ARG A 94 6.93 -2.77 16.22
CA ARG A 94 7.68 -1.67 16.84
C ARG A 94 6.81 -0.71 17.67
N GLY A 95 5.49 -0.92 17.75
CA GLY A 95 4.55 -0.03 18.44
C GLY A 95 4.44 1.37 17.83
N LEU A 96 4.77 1.50 16.55
CA LEU A 96 4.83 2.77 15.83
C LEU A 96 3.56 2.99 15.00
N PRO A 97 3.19 4.26 14.73
CA PRO A 97 2.08 4.57 13.86
C PRO A 97 2.23 3.97 12.46
N MET A 98 1.12 3.44 11.95
CA MET A 98 0.99 2.86 10.61
C MET A 98 0.25 3.82 9.66
N ALA A 99 0.44 3.65 8.35
CA ALA A 99 -0.35 4.37 7.36
C ALA A 99 -1.83 3.94 7.43
N ALA A 100 -2.73 4.90 7.48
CA ALA A 100 -4.15 4.64 7.31
C ALA A 100 -4.42 4.10 5.90
N ARG A 101 -5.55 3.41 5.74
CA ARG A 101 -6.03 3.02 4.41
C ARG A 101 -6.46 4.25 3.63
N GLY A 102 -5.64 4.66 2.67
CA GLY A 102 -5.84 5.86 1.87
C GLY A 102 -5.88 5.51 0.37
N VAL A 103 -6.69 6.25 -0.37
CA VAL A 103 -6.65 6.28 -1.83
C VAL A 103 -6.56 7.75 -2.24
N CYS A 104 -5.43 8.14 -2.80
CA CYS A 104 -5.21 9.45 -3.37
C CYS A 104 -5.08 9.30 -4.89
N SER A 105 -5.81 10.11 -5.66
CA SER A 105 -5.64 10.16 -7.11
C SER A 105 -4.91 11.44 -7.48
N THR A 106 -3.85 11.32 -8.29
CA THR A 106 -3.05 12.45 -8.75
C THR A 106 -3.13 12.55 -10.27
N ASN A 107 -3.22 13.78 -10.78
CA ASN A 107 -3.08 14.03 -12.21
C ASN A 107 -1.59 14.22 -12.54
N VAL A 108 -1.17 13.84 -13.75
CA VAL A 108 0.21 13.96 -14.26
C VAL A 108 0.69 15.43 -14.28
N GLN A 109 -0.21 16.41 -14.10
CA GLN A 109 0.11 17.83 -13.97
C GLN A 109 0.46 18.28 -12.54
N ALA A 110 0.48 17.38 -11.55
CA ALA A 110 0.96 17.70 -10.20
C ALA A 110 2.46 18.03 -10.27
N ARG A 111 2.76 19.34 -10.29
CA ARG A 111 4.10 19.91 -10.18
C ARG A 111 4.40 20.24 -8.72
#